data_AF-H2ZXV9-F1
#
_entry.id   AF-H2ZXV9-F1
#
_cell.length_a   1.000
_cell.length_b   1.000
_cell.length_c   1.000
_cell.angle_alpha   90.00
_cell.angle_beta   90.00
_cell.angle_gamma   90.00
#
_symmetry.space_group_name_H-M   'P 1'
#
loop_
_entity.id
_entity.type
_entity.pdbx_description
1 polymer ?
#
loop_
_entity_poly.entity_id
_entity_poly.type
_entity_poly.pdbx_seq_one_letter_code
_entity_poly.pdbx_strand_id
1 'polypeptide(L)'
;MKTLRFISAEALVSDSQVAQKSLGCIAHNLYPLLFKASYLQEQGEMVHDIVQAWPLAELNIGKLLGKTADCEEDLSNRACAICLQAYITGLKDYVLSSSATYAKRLKVVDLTGIKDVEIQPCKCKKTLGRWARTELLSRTCFDLLIEMQRSEVDPSVFSTSIDVLINLFVTDRSYDLAVQTLLMRCHCPLKIRCVAFRADSLALRKLFYIIKLVQPESLQKLEVVHNIHLKMEHLEILLHNVSFPELRSLALPIRTFDVTRLTTESEPVLAHIGEMLSRMTQLREISLPFSILTGRIRRLLR
;
A
#
# COMPACT_ATOMS: atom_id res chain seq x y z
N MET A 1 21.84 19.01 -0.24
CA MET A 1 22.34 19.78 0.92
C MET A 1 21.36 19.58 2.07
N LYS A 2 21.81 19.50 3.32
CA LYS A 2 20.94 19.39 4.50
C LYS A 2 20.84 20.76 5.17
N THR A 3 19.64 21.18 5.58
CA THR A 3 19.47 22.41 6.34
C THR A 3 19.92 22.24 7.78
N LEU A 4 20.17 23.34 8.49
CA LEU A 4 20.46 23.30 9.92
C LEU A 4 19.33 22.59 10.71
N ARG A 5 18.08 22.82 10.31
CA ARG A 5 16.92 22.14 10.90
C ARG A 5 17.04 20.63 10.79
N PHE A 6 17.38 20.11 9.62
CA PHE A 6 17.54 18.67 9.41
C PHE A 6 18.70 18.09 10.21
N ILE A 7 19.84 18.80 10.26
CA ILE A 7 21.02 18.37 11.04
C ILE A 7 20.68 18.35 12.53
N SER A 8 19.95 19.33 13.05
CA SER A 8 19.47 19.34 14.44
C SER A 8 18.51 18.19 14.72
N ALA A 9 17.60 17.88 13.79
CA ALA A 9 16.72 16.72 13.91
C ALA A 9 17.50 15.41 13.93
N GLU A 10 18.52 15.26 13.08
CA GLU A 10 19.42 14.11 13.11
C GLU A 10 20.16 13.98 14.43
N ALA A 11 20.72 15.08 14.95
CA ALA A 11 21.43 15.08 16.22
C ALA A 11 20.52 14.70 17.40
N LEU A 12 19.29 15.23 17.43
CA LEU A 12 18.30 14.88 18.46
C LEU A 12 17.95 13.40 18.39
N VAL A 13 17.65 12.88 17.20
CA VAL A 13 17.30 11.47 16.96
C VAL A 13 18.43 10.50 17.31
N SER A 14 19.69 10.94 17.23
CA SER A 14 20.84 10.11 17.64
C SER A 14 20.89 9.87 19.16
N ASP A 15 20.20 10.67 19.97
CA ASP A 15 19.98 10.43 21.40
C ASP A 15 18.51 10.06 21.65
N SER A 16 18.21 8.76 21.56
CA SER A 16 16.84 8.25 21.64
C SER A 16 16.13 8.62 22.94
N GLN A 17 16.84 8.66 24.07
CA GLN A 17 16.25 8.97 25.37
C GLN A 17 15.83 10.44 25.46
N VAL A 18 16.69 11.36 25.00
CA VAL A 18 16.36 12.79 24.98
C VAL A 18 15.24 13.06 23.97
N ALA A 19 15.30 12.43 22.80
CA ALA A 19 14.29 12.58 21.77
C ALA A 19 12.91 12.13 22.26
N GLN A 20 12.80 10.94 22.86
CA GLN A 20 11.55 10.41 23.44
C GLN A 20 10.95 11.34 24.48
N LYS A 21 11.74 11.81 25.45
CA LYS A 21 11.29 12.74 26.49
C LYS A 21 10.81 14.08 25.92
N SER A 22 11.39 14.49 24.79
CA SER A 22 11.10 15.79 24.17
C SER A 22 9.88 15.76 23.24
N LEU A 23 9.46 14.59 22.73
CA LEU A 23 8.39 14.48 21.73
C LEU A 23 7.11 15.22 22.13
N GLY A 24 6.68 15.08 23.39
CA GLY A 24 5.48 15.75 23.91
C GLY A 24 5.57 17.28 24.01
N CYS A 25 6.77 17.85 23.88
CA CYS A 25 7.03 19.29 23.99
C CYS A 25 7.42 19.93 22.65
N ILE A 26 7.56 19.15 21.59
CA ILE A 26 8.02 19.62 20.27
C ILE A 26 6.84 20.10 19.43
N ALA A 27 7.06 21.16 18.65
CA ALA A 27 6.04 21.67 17.73
C ALA A 27 5.65 20.64 16.67
N HIS A 28 4.34 20.54 16.37
CA HIS A 28 3.79 19.53 15.46
C HIS A 28 4.42 19.56 14.04
N ASN A 29 4.90 20.71 13.59
CA ASN A 29 5.55 20.86 12.28
C ASN A 29 6.95 20.24 12.21
N LEU A 30 7.53 19.81 13.34
CA LEU A 30 8.82 19.13 13.40
C LEU A 30 8.70 17.61 13.33
N TYR A 31 7.51 17.04 13.56
CA TYR A 31 7.28 15.59 13.46
C TYR A 31 7.66 15.00 12.08
N PRO A 32 7.29 15.61 10.93
CA PRO A 32 7.74 15.15 9.63
C PRO A 32 9.27 15.10 9.48
N LEU A 33 9.96 16.09 10.05
CA LEU A 33 11.40 16.22 9.99
C LEU A 33 12.10 15.15 10.84
N LEU A 34 11.62 14.97 12.08
CA LEU A 34 12.10 13.94 12.99
C LEU A 34 11.85 12.54 12.43
N PHE A 35 10.70 12.32 11.79
CA PHE A 35 10.38 11.05 11.14
C PHE A 35 11.42 10.71 10.06
N LYS A 36 11.68 11.65 9.15
CA LYS A 36 12.66 11.44 8.07
C LYS A 36 14.07 11.20 8.62
N ALA A 37 14.49 11.97 9.63
CA ALA A 37 15.78 11.79 10.29
C ALA A 37 15.89 10.41 10.98
N SER A 38 14.85 9.97 11.69
CA SER A 38 14.78 8.65 12.33
C SER A 38 14.84 7.52 11.33
N TYR A 39 14.15 7.67 10.20
CA TYR A 39 14.19 6.71 9.10
C TYR A 39 15.58 6.63 8.46
N LEU A 40 16.22 7.78 8.25
CA LEU A 40 17.58 7.87 7.67
C LEU A 40 18.63 7.18 8.55
N GLN A 41 18.51 7.32 9.87
CA GLN A 41 19.40 6.70 10.84
C GLN A 41 19.01 5.27 11.24
N GLU A 42 17.87 4.78 10.73
CA GLU A 42 17.31 3.46 11.06
C GLU A 42 16.99 3.27 12.55
N GLN A 43 16.61 4.37 13.21
CA GLN A 43 16.19 4.39 14.61
C GLN A 43 14.74 3.90 14.73
N GLY A 44 14.55 2.58 14.75
CA GLY A 44 13.23 1.94 14.80
C GLY A 44 12.36 2.42 15.97
N GLU A 45 12.90 2.46 17.19
CA GLU A 45 12.17 2.94 18.39
C GLU A 45 11.68 4.38 18.20
N MET A 46 12.52 5.27 17.69
CA MET A 46 12.11 6.65 17.44
C MET A 46 11.05 6.75 16.33
N VAL A 47 11.14 5.94 15.27
CA VAL A 47 10.08 5.85 14.25
C VAL A 47 8.75 5.42 14.87
N HIS A 48 8.79 4.42 15.75
CA HIS A 48 7.61 3.95 16.48
C HIS A 48 6.99 5.08 17.31
N ASP A 49 7.77 5.73 18.15
CA ASP A 49 7.28 6.73 19.10
C ASP A 49 6.74 7.99 18.39
N ILE A 50 7.38 8.40 17.29
CA ILE A 50 6.90 9.50 16.44
C ILE A 50 5.54 9.15 15.83
N VAL A 51 5.35 7.93 15.34
CA VAL A 51 4.07 7.51 14.74
C VAL A 51 2.99 7.37 15.82
N GLN A 52 3.32 6.80 16.98
CA GLN A 52 2.41 6.68 18.11
C GLN A 52 1.94 8.06 18.62
N ALA A 53 2.81 9.07 18.59
CA ALA A 53 2.51 10.43 19.03
C ALA A 53 2.09 11.36 17.88
N TRP A 54 1.74 10.83 16.70
CA TRP A 54 1.57 11.65 15.49
C TRP A 54 0.45 12.70 15.63
N PRO A 55 0.76 14.01 15.48
CA PRO A 55 -0.20 15.07 15.80
C PRO A 55 -1.02 15.55 14.59
N LEU A 56 -0.69 15.12 13.37
CA LEU A 56 -1.31 15.62 12.13
C LEU A 56 -2.40 14.67 11.62
N ALA A 57 -3.30 15.19 10.78
CA ALA A 57 -4.40 14.41 10.22
C ALA A 57 -3.98 13.42 9.12
N GLU A 58 -2.84 13.68 8.47
CA GLU A 58 -2.27 12.85 7.42
C GLU A 58 -0.86 12.38 7.83
N LEU A 59 -0.59 11.09 7.64
CA LEU A 59 0.74 10.49 7.75
C LEU A 59 1.07 9.83 6.41
N ASN A 60 1.80 10.56 5.55
CA ASN A 60 2.10 10.12 4.19
C ASN A 60 3.58 9.76 4.03
N ILE A 61 3.89 8.47 3.99
CA ILE A 61 5.28 8.01 3.99
C ILE A 61 6.05 8.46 2.73
N GLY A 62 5.37 8.61 1.60
CA GLY A 62 5.96 9.11 0.36
C GLY A 62 6.41 10.56 0.49
N LYS A 63 5.55 11.42 1.02
CA LYS A 63 5.89 12.83 1.29
C LYS A 63 7.00 12.96 2.35
N LEU A 64 6.98 12.10 3.36
CA LEU A 64 7.95 12.12 4.46
C LEU A 64 9.35 11.66 4.04
N LEU A 65 9.43 10.62 3.21
CA LEU A 65 10.70 10.04 2.78
C LEU A 65 11.23 10.67 1.49
N GLY A 66 10.37 11.27 0.67
CA GLY A 66 10.75 11.95 -0.56
C GLY A 66 11.63 13.18 -0.34
N LYS A 67 12.05 13.83 -1.43
CA LYS A 67 12.86 15.06 -1.36
C LYS A 67 12.09 16.18 -0.68
N THR A 68 12.75 16.88 0.24
CA THR A 68 12.18 18.03 0.95
C THR A 68 13.15 19.19 0.94
N ALA A 69 12.67 20.41 1.18
CA ALA A 69 13.52 21.60 1.30
C ALA A 69 14.61 21.46 2.39
N ASP A 70 14.35 20.65 3.42
CA ASP A 70 15.29 20.38 4.51
C ASP A 70 16.33 19.29 4.17
N CYS A 71 15.98 18.37 3.27
CA CYS A 71 16.83 17.24 2.89
C CYS A 71 16.50 16.72 1.48
N GLU A 72 17.45 16.92 0.56
CA GLU A 72 17.39 16.49 -0.85
C GLU A 72 17.49 14.97 -1.06
N GLU A 73 17.88 14.22 -0.03
CA GLU A 73 17.98 12.76 -0.11
C GLU A 73 16.58 12.14 -0.17
N ASP A 74 16.29 11.40 -1.24
CA ASP A 74 15.05 10.63 -1.38
C ASP A 74 15.24 9.24 -0.76
N LEU A 75 14.49 8.98 0.30
CA LEU A 75 14.49 7.73 1.05
C LEU A 75 13.32 6.81 0.66
N SER A 76 12.48 7.19 -0.31
CA SER A 76 11.31 6.40 -0.72
C SER A 76 11.68 5.03 -1.30
N ASN A 77 12.91 4.86 -1.78
CA ASN A 77 13.46 3.58 -2.25
C ASN A 77 14.06 2.71 -1.13
N ARG A 78 14.00 3.14 0.14
CA ARG A 78 14.39 2.33 1.29
C ARG A 78 13.14 1.67 1.84
N ALA A 79 12.93 0.40 1.52
CA ALA A 79 11.92 -0.42 2.16
C ALA A 79 12.50 -1.05 3.44
N CYS A 80 13.04 -0.22 4.35
CA CYS A 80 13.77 -0.69 5.53
C CYS A 80 12.85 -1.48 6.46
N ALA A 81 13.19 -2.75 6.73
CA ALA A 81 12.33 -3.62 7.53
C ALA A 81 12.17 -3.12 8.97
N ILE A 82 13.24 -2.63 9.59
CA ILE A 82 13.22 -2.13 10.98
C ILE A 82 12.27 -0.93 11.08
N CYS A 83 12.45 0.07 10.23
CA CYS A 83 11.64 1.29 10.27
C CYS A 83 10.18 1.02 9.88
N LEU A 84 9.91 0.16 8.89
CA LEU A 84 8.55 -0.14 8.47
C LEU A 84 7.80 -1.01 9.48
N GLN A 85 8.47 -1.94 10.16
CA GLN A 85 7.87 -2.65 11.29
C GLN A 85 7.52 -1.69 12.42
N ALA A 86 8.48 -0.86 12.83
CA ALA A 86 8.26 0.16 13.85
C ALA A 86 7.13 1.13 13.48
N TYR A 87 7.03 1.54 12.21
CA TYR A 87 5.95 2.39 11.71
C TYR A 87 4.57 1.74 11.91
N ILE A 88 4.43 0.48 11.51
CA ILE A 88 3.14 -0.22 11.58
C ILE A 88 2.76 -0.53 13.03
N THR A 89 3.74 -0.91 13.86
CA THR A 89 3.53 -1.08 15.31
C THR A 89 3.15 0.23 15.98
N GLY A 90 3.84 1.33 15.67
CA GLY A 90 3.50 2.65 16.21
C GLY A 90 2.10 3.11 15.79
N LEU A 91 1.62 2.72 14.60
CA LEU A 91 0.25 2.97 14.18
C LEU A 91 -0.77 2.13 14.97
N LYS A 92 -0.44 0.88 15.30
CA LYS A 92 -1.25 0.04 16.20
C LYS A 92 -1.39 0.72 17.56
N ASP A 93 -0.26 1.16 18.12
CA ASP A 93 -0.21 1.75 19.45
C ASP A 93 -0.80 3.17 19.48
N TYR A 94 -0.75 3.90 18.36
CA TYR A 94 -1.54 5.13 18.16
C TYR A 94 -3.03 4.84 18.35
N VAL A 95 -3.55 3.77 17.76
CA VAL A 95 -4.97 3.40 17.91
C VAL A 95 -5.29 2.95 19.33
N LEU A 96 -4.40 2.24 20.02
CA LEU A 96 -4.66 1.70 21.35
C LEU A 96 -4.45 2.71 22.49
N SER A 97 -3.59 3.70 22.31
CA SER A 97 -3.29 4.71 23.34
C SER A 97 -4.53 5.52 23.72
N SER A 98 -4.73 5.77 25.02
CA SER A 98 -5.71 6.75 25.50
C SER A 98 -5.12 8.15 25.35
N SER A 99 -5.83 9.06 24.70
CA SER A 99 -5.35 10.44 24.59
C SER A 99 -5.72 11.23 25.83
N ALA A 100 -4.71 11.60 26.64
CA ALA A 100 -4.93 12.35 27.88
C ALA A 100 -5.18 13.86 27.65
N THR A 101 -4.88 14.42 26.47
CA THR A 101 -4.83 15.89 26.30
C THR A 101 -5.24 16.43 24.92
N TYR A 102 -5.23 15.64 23.84
CA TYR A 102 -5.64 16.12 22.51
C TYR A 102 -6.33 15.02 21.69
N ALA A 103 -7.55 15.26 21.21
CA ALA A 103 -8.28 14.30 20.38
C ALA A 103 -7.42 13.74 19.24
N LYS A 104 -7.45 12.41 19.03
CA LYS A 104 -6.74 11.73 17.94
C LYS A 104 -7.12 12.35 16.59
N ARG A 105 -6.13 12.98 15.94
CA ARG A 105 -6.33 13.73 14.70
C ARG A 105 -6.07 12.92 13.45
N LEU A 106 -5.26 11.86 13.52
CA LEU A 106 -4.89 11.07 12.36
C LEU A 106 -6.13 10.44 11.72
N LYS A 107 -6.32 10.67 10.42
CA LYS A 107 -7.42 10.15 9.61
C LYS A 107 -6.94 9.37 8.41
N VAL A 108 -5.79 9.73 7.84
CA VAL A 108 -5.25 9.09 6.64
C VAL A 108 -3.81 8.71 6.85
N VAL A 109 -3.50 7.45 6.57
CA VAL A 109 -2.15 6.91 6.49
C VAL A 109 -1.91 6.48 5.05
N ASP A 110 -0.88 7.02 4.41
CA ASP A 110 -0.53 6.68 3.03
C ASP A 110 0.82 5.96 2.98
N LEU A 111 0.77 4.66 2.68
CA LEU A 111 1.91 3.76 2.52
C LEU A 111 2.31 3.55 1.05
N THR A 112 1.61 4.18 0.11
CA THR A 112 1.78 3.91 -1.34
C THR A 112 3.08 4.46 -1.91
N GLY A 113 3.71 5.41 -1.21
CA GLY A 113 4.94 6.07 -1.64
C GLY A 113 6.23 5.26 -1.51
N ILE A 114 6.21 4.06 -0.92
CA ILE A 114 7.40 3.21 -0.80
C ILE A 114 7.67 2.52 -2.14
N LYS A 115 8.88 2.72 -2.68
CA LYS A 115 9.36 2.09 -3.90
C LYS A 115 10.15 0.83 -3.55
N ASP A 116 9.78 -0.29 -4.16
CA ASP A 116 10.58 -1.51 -4.07
C ASP A 116 11.69 -1.46 -5.11
N VAL A 117 12.92 -1.66 -4.64
CA VAL A 117 14.13 -1.74 -5.45
C VAL A 117 14.83 -3.06 -5.19
N GLU A 118 15.53 -3.58 -6.20
CA GLU A 118 16.26 -4.85 -6.11
C GLU A 118 17.36 -4.80 -5.04
N ILE A 119 18.09 -3.69 -4.98
CA ILE A 119 19.19 -3.48 -4.03
C ILE A 119 18.75 -2.45 -3.00
N GLN A 120 18.61 -2.87 -1.74
CA GLN A 120 18.25 -1.96 -0.66
C GLN A 120 19.43 -1.11 -0.23
N PRO A 121 19.29 0.23 -0.20
CA PRO A 121 20.36 1.13 0.22
C PRO A 121 20.42 1.36 1.74
N CYS A 122 19.59 0.66 2.54
CA CYS A 122 19.63 0.77 4.01
C CYS A 122 20.80 -0.01 4.64
N LYS A 123 21.35 0.52 5.74
CA LYS A 123 22.47 -0.02 6.51
C LYS A 123 22.15 -1.40 7.11
N CYS A 124 20.91 -1.63 7.56
CA CYS A 124 20.51 -2.91 8.13
C CYS A 124 20.43 -4.05 7.12
N LYS A 125 20.43 -3.74 5.80
CA LYS A 125 20.32 -4.69 4.68
C LYS A 125 19.06 -5.57 4.72
N LYS A 126 18.08 -5.24 5.56
CA LYS A 126 16.81 -5.97 5.68
C LYS A 126 15.72 -5.21 4.93
N THR A 127 15.13 -5.89 3.94
CA THR A 127 14.02 -5.35 3.14
C THR A 127 12.68 -5.84 3.65
N LEU A 128 11.67 -4.96 3.61
CA LEU A 128 10.27 -5.33 3.74
C LEU A 128 9.56 -5.02 2.43
N GLY A 129 9.63 -5.97 1.50
CA GLY A 129 9.01 -5.87 0.18
C GLY A 129 7.47 -5.87 0.24
N ARG A 130 6.81 -5.56 -0.88
CA ARG A 130 5.32 -5.44 -0.97
C ARG A 130 4.54 -6.58 -0.31
N TRP A 131 4.96 -7.82 -0.54
CA TRP A 131 4.29 -9.00 0.02
C TRP A 131 4.38 -9.01 1.55
N ALA A 132 5.58 -8.81 2.09
CA ALA A 132 5.81 -8.76 3.53
C ALA A 132 5.11 -7.56 4.19
N ARG A 133 4.98 -6.42 3.48
CA ARG A 133 4.18 -5.27 3.95
C ARG A 133 2.70 -5.59 4.04
N THR A 134 2.17 -6.33 3.05
CA THR A 134 0.78 -6.79 3.05
C THR A 134 0.53 -7.72 4.24
N GLU A 135 1.41 -8.71 4.44
CA GLU A 135 1.31 -9.65 5.55
C GLU A 135 1.43 -8.96 6.92
N LEU A 136 2.38 -8.05 7.08
CA LEU A 136 2.57 -7.29 8.31
C LEU A 136 1.32 -6.48 8.65
N LEU A 137 0.81 -5.68 7.72
CA LEU A 137 -0.37 -4.84 7.97
C LEU A 137 -1.61 -5.70 8.28
N SER A 138 -1.79 -6.80 7.56
CA SER A 138 -2.87 -7.74 7.84
C SER A 138 -2.79 -8.32 9.25
N ARG A 139 -1.62 -8.81 9.67
CA ARG A 139 -1.40 -9.32 11.03
C ARG A 139 -1.68 -8.24 12.08
N THR A 140 -1.16 -7.03 11.88
CA THR A 140 -1.40 -5.91 12.80
C THR A 140 -2.89 -5.59 12.93
N CYS A 141 -3.68 -5.68 11.85
CA CYS A 141 -5.12 -5.50 11.94
C CYS A 141 -5.79 -6.60 12.77
N PHE A 142 -5.34 -7.86 12.68
CA PHE A 142 -5.86 -8.94 13.54
C PHE A 142 -5.46 -8.76 14.99
N ASP A 143 -4.18 -8.49 15.25
CA ASP A 143 -3.67 -8.25 16.60
C ASP A 143 -4.43 -7.10 17.27
N LEU A 144 -4.68 -6.02 16.53
CA LEU A 144 -5.47 -4.89 16.99
C LEU A 144 -6.91 -5.31 17.36
N LEU A 145 -7.59 -6.10 16.52
CA LEU A 145 -8.93 -6.60 16.82
C LEU A 145 -8.96 -7.50 18.05
N ILE A 146 -7.95 -8.35 18.22
CA ILE A 146 -7.83 -9.25 19.38
C ILE A 146 -7.59 -8.43 20.65
N GLU A 147 -6.68 -7.46 20.63
CA GLU A 147 -6.41 -6.58 21.77
C GLU A 147 -7.66 -5.77 22.15
N MET A 148 -8.42 -5.31 21.15
CA MET A 148 -9.70 -4.62 21.39
C MET A 148 -10.77 -5.48 22.05
N GLN A 149 -10.71 -6.81 21.89
CA GLN A 149 -11.64 -7.75 22.53
C GLN A 149 -11.20 -8.20 23.92
N ARG A 150 -9.88 -8.25 24.17
CA ARG A 150 -9.32 -8.82 25.41
C ARG A 150 -9.15 -7.80 26.53
N SER A 151 -8.99 -6.52 26.20
CA SER A 151 -8.71 -5.46 27.16
C SER A 151 -9.89 -4.51 27.32
N GLU A 152 -10.05 -3.92 28.50
CA GLU A 152 -10.83 -2.70 28.70
C GLU A 152 -10.12 -1.54 28.00
N VAL A 153 -10.16 -1.53 26.66
CA VAL A 153 -9.64 -0.42 25.86
C VAL A 153 -10.55 0.79 26.03
N ASP A 154 -9.94 1.97 25.97
CA ASP A 154 -10.66 3.24 25.99
C ASP A 154 -11.78 3.24 24.92
N PRO A 155 -13.02 3.66 25.26
CA PRO A 155 -14.13 3.74 24.29
C PRO A 155 -13.80 4.55 23.03
N SER A 156 -12.86 5.50 23.10
CA SER A 156 -12.38 6.29 21.97
C SER A 156 -11.65 5.46 20.90
N VAL A 157 -11.19 4.25 21.23
CA VAL A 157 -10.61 3.32 20.25
C VAL A 157 -11.68 2.90 19.23
N PHE A 158 -12.92 2.67 19.66
CA PHE A 158 -14.03 2.27 18.79
C PHE A 158 -14.51 3.41 17.87
N SER A 159 -14.29 4.66 18.26
CA SER A 159 -14.60 5.84 17.41
C SER A 159 -13.43 6.23 16.49
N THR A 160 -12.25 5.64 16.68
CA THR A 160 -11.09 5.84 15.82
C THR A 160 -11.30 5.12 14.49
N SER A 161 -11.21 5.86 13.40
CA SER A 161 -11.25 5.33 12.04
C SER A 161 -10.18 6.04 11.21
N ILE A 162 -9.22 5.25 10.72
CA ILE A 162 -8.07 5.73 9.96
C ILE A 162 -8.05 4.98 8.63
N ASP A 163 -8.17 5.69 7.52
CA ASP A 163 -7.98 5.10 6.20
C ASP A 163 -6.49 4.86 5.94
N VAL A 164 -6.13 3.60 5.68
CA VAL A 164 -4.76 3.17 5.37
C VAL A 164 -4.66 2.84 3.89
N LEU A 165 -4.11 3.77 3.10
CA LEU A 165 -3.86 3.61 1.67
C LEU A 165 -2.63 2.72 1.46
N ILE A 166 -2.79 1.60 0.75
CA ILE A 166 -1.71 0.63 0.54
C ILE A 166 -1.73 0.02 -0.86
N ASN A 167 -0.54 -0.35 -1.34
CA ASN A 167 -0.33 -1.20 -2.51
C ASN A 167 -0.27 -2.67 -2.04
N LEU A 168 -1.34 -3.42 -2.21
CA LEU A 168 -1.43 -4.83 -1.80
C LEU A 168 -0.72 -5.73 -2.81
N PHE A 169 0.04 -6.69 -2.29
CA PHE A 169 0.58 -7.80 -3.09
C PHE A 169 0.18 -9.14 -2.48
N VAL A 170 -0.68 -9.87 -3.18
CA VAL A 170 -1.25 -11.13 -2.71
C VAL A 170 -0.76 -12.29 -3.56
N THR A 171 -0.30 -13.34 -2.87
CA THR A 171 0.04 -14.64 -3.45
C THR A 171 -0.85 -15.71 -2.84
N ASP A 172 -0.79 -16.95 -3.35
CA ASP A 172 -1.58 -18.05 -2.77
C ASP A 172 -1.30 -18.25 -1.27
N ARG A 173 -0.06 -17.96 -0.82
CA ARG A 173 0.36 -18.07 0.58
C ARG A 173 -0.21 -16.99 1.48
N SER A 174 -0.45 -15.78 0.96
CA SER A 174 -1.01 -14.66 1.74
C SER A 174 -2.50 -14.44 1.47
N TYR A 175 -3.12 -15.26 0.64
CA TYR A 175 -4.50 -15.09 0.20
C TYR A 175 -5.49 -15.07 1.35
N ASP A 176 -5.49 -16.10 2.20
CA ASP A 176 -6.48 -16.23 3.28
C ASP A 176 -6.36 -15.08 4.27
N LEU A 177 -5.13 -14.73 4.63
CA LEU A 177 -4.83 -13.60 5.50
C LEU A 177 -5.35 -12.27 4.89
N ALA A 178 -5.04 -12.00 3.63
CA ALA A 178 -5.47 -10.78 2.94
C ALA A 178 -7.00 -10.69 2.82
N VAL A 179 -7.65 -11.80 2.45
CA VAL A 179 -9.12 -11.89 2.35
C VAL A 179 -9.76 -11.61 3.70
N GLN A 180 -9.34 -12.30 4.75
CA GLN A 180 -9.91 -12.11 6.08
C GLN A 180 -9.72 -10.67 6.56
N THR A 181 -8.54 -10.07 6.33
CA THR A 181 -8.29 -8.66 6.66
C THR A 181 -9.24 -7.72 5.93
N LEU A 182 -9.47 -7.93 4.63
CA LEU A 182 -10.37 -7.09 3.84
C LEU A 182 -11.84 -7.23 4.28
N LEU A 183 -12.26 -8.45 4.64
CA LEU A 183 -13.61 -8.71 5.17
C LEU A 183 -13.82 -8.04 6.53
N MET A 184 -12.82 -8.08 7.40
CA MET A 184 -12.88 -7.51 8.75
C MET A 184 -12.64 -6.00 8.82
N ARG A 185 -12.40 -5.35 7.67
CA ARG A 185 -12.09 -3.91 7.58
C ARG A 185 -13.12 -3.01 8.27
N CYS A 186 -14.42 -3.35 8.20
CA CYS A 186 -15.45 -2.55 8.85
C CYS A 186 -15.32 -2.55 10.39
N HIS A 187 -14.75 -3.59 10.98
CA HIS A 187 -14.56 -3.74 12.42
C HIS A 187 -13.20 -3.21 12.90
N CYS A 188 -12.17 -3.22 12.05
CA CYS A 188 -10.83 -2.74 12.42
C CYS A 188 -10.76 -1.20 12.38
N PRO A 189 -10.20 -0.50 13.38
CA PRO A 189 -9.96 0.96 13.30
C PRO A 189 -9.10 1.38 12.12
N LEU A 190 -8.14 0.52 11.71
CA LEU A 190 -7.32 0.70 10.51
C LEU A 190 -8.06 0.19 9.28
N LYS A 191 -8.66 1.12 8.52
CA LYS A 191 -9.46 0.83 7.33
C LYS A 191 -8.56 0.69 6.11
N ILE A 192 -8.24 -0.54 5.72
CA ILE A 192 -7.39 -0.80 4.55
C ILE A 192 -8.09 -0.37 3.26
N ARG A 193 -7.46 0.54 2.52
CA ARG A 193 -7.88 1.00 1.19
C ARG A 193 -6.81 0.62 0.17
N CYS A 194 -7.17 -0.26 -0.75
CA CYS A 194 -6.24 -0.75 -1.76
C CYS A 194 -6.16 0.26 -2.91
N VAL A 195 -4.99 0.87 -3.11
CA VAL A 195 -4.77 1.81 -4.22
C VAL A 195 -4.19 1.09 -5.44
N ALA A 196 -3.28 0.15 -5.20
CA ALA A 196 -2.75 -0.73 -6.23
C ALA A 196 -2.82 -2.18 -5.76
N PHE A 197 -3.29 -3.08 -6.62
CA PHE A 197 -3.40 -4.49 -6.33
C PHE A 197 -2.52 -5.28 -7.29
N ARG A 198 -1.59 -6.05 -6.73
CA ARG A 198 -0.80 -7.04 -7.46
C ARG A 198 -1.19 -8.44 -7.01
N ALA A 199 -1.41 -9.33 -7.96
CA ALA A 199 -1.71 -10.73 -7.72
C ALA A 199 -0.70 -11.63 -8.43
N ASP A 200 -0.20 -12.65 -7.71
CA ASP A 200 0.70 -13.66 -8.24
C ASP A 200 0.31 -15.07 -7.77
N SER A 201 0.54 -16.07 -8.61
CA SER A 201 0.30 -17.49 -8.30
C SER A 201 -1.10 -17.81 -7.75
N LEU A 202 -2.13 -17.01 -8.07
CA LEU A 202 -3.51 -17.23 -7.62
C LEU A 202 -4.32 -18.03 -8.64
N ALA A 203 -5.14 -18.96 -8.13
CA ALA A 203 -6.22 -19.55 -8.92
C ALA A 203 -7.23 -18.46 -9.34
N LEU A 204 -7.84 -18.59 -10.53
CA LEU A 204 -8.76 -17.59 -11.09
C LEU A 204 -9.94 -17.28 -10.17
N ARG A 205 -10.51 -18.30 -9.51
CA ARG A 205 -11.60 -18.11 -8.53
C ARG A 205 -11.17 -17.21 -7.37
N LYS A 206 -9.97 -17.45 -6.83
CA LYS A 206 -9.37 -16.65 -5.76
C LYS A 206 -9.11 -15.23 -6.23
N LEU A 207 -8.53 -15.06 -7.42
CA LEU A 207 -8.27 -13.75 -8.02
C LEU A 207 -9.57 -12.93 -8.16
N PHE A 208 -10.62 -13.51 -8.72
CA PHE A 208 -11.87 -12.78 -8.99
C PHE A 208 -12.56 -12.41 -7.68
N TYR A 209 -12.51 -13.29 -6.68
CA TYR A 209 -13.06 -13.02 -5.38
C TYR A 209 -12.34 -11.87 -4.67
N ILE A 210 -11.00 -11.91 -4.59
CA ILE A 210 -10.26 -10.85 -3.89
C ILE A 210 -10.31 -9.51 -4.62
N ILE A 211 -10.38 -9.49 -5.96
CA ILE A 211 -10.60 -8.24 -6.71
C ILE A 211 -11.87 -7.53 -6.25
N LYS A 212 -12.97 -8.27 -6.03
CA LYS A 212 -14.21 -7.68 -5.52
C LYS A 212 -14.06 -7.12 -4.09
N LEU A 213 -13.18 -7.69 -3.27
CA LEU A 213 -12.97 -7.25 -1.89
C LEU A 213 -12.10 -5.99 -1.78
N VAL A 214 -11.18 -5.76 -2.72
CA VAL A 214 -10.26 -4.61 -2.68
C VAL A 214 -10.89 -3.25 -3.05
N GLN A 215 -12.21 -3.19 -3.22
CA GLN A 215 -12.96 -1.99 -3.66
C GLN A 215 -12.48 -1.45 -5.01
N PRO A 216 -12.80 -2.16 -6.12
CA PRO A 216 -12.45 -1.79 -7.50
C PRO A 216 -12.72 -0.33 -7.86
N GLU A 217 -13.70 0.30 -7.23
CA GLU A 217 -14.10 1.69 -7.43
C GLU A 217 -12.97 2.69 -7.12
N SER A 218 -12.08 2.33 -6.19
CA SER A 218 -10.95 3.16 -5.74
C SER A 218 -9.60 2.67 -6.26
N LEU A 219 -9.58 1.55 -6.99
CA LEU A 219 -8.36 0.90 -7.43
C LEU A 219 -7.75 1.64 -8.62
N GLN A 220 -6.53 2.14 -8.46
CA GLN A 220 -5.82 2.90 -9.50
C GLN A 220 -4.88 2.03 -10.33
N LYS A 221 -4.46 0.87 -9.81
CA LYS A 221 -3.56 -0.02 -10.52
C LYS A 221 -3.88 -1.49 -10.25
N LEU A 222 -3.96 -2.29 -11.32
CA LEU A 222 -4.18 -3.73 -11.26
C LEU A 222 -3.04 -4.45 -12.00
N GLU A 223 -2.25 -5.24 -11.27
CA GLU A 223 -1.14 -6.03 -11.81
C GLU A 223 -1.40 -7.53 -11.61
N VAL A 224 -1.71 -8.24 -12.69
CA VAL A 224 -1.82 -9.71 -12.68
C VAL A 224 -0.55 -10.27 -13.33
N VAL A 225 0.30 -10.94 -12.55
CA VAL A 225 1.60 -11.43 -13.06
C VAL A 225 1.55 -12.86 -13.61
N HIS A 226 2.64 -13.26 -14.28
CA HIS A 226 2.76 -14.42 -15.16
C HIS A 226 2.35 -15.78 -14.59
N ASN A 227 2.39 -16.01 -13.26
CA ASN A 227 1.98 -17.29 -12.68
C ASN A 227 0.46 -17.46 -12.59
N ILE A 228 -0.31 -16.49 -13.07
CA ILE A 228 -1.76 -16.57 -13.17
C ILE A 228 -2.13 -16.85 -14.63
N HIS A 229 -2.80 -17.98 -14.85
CA HIS A 229 -3.31 -18.39 -16.18
C HIS A 229 -4.59 -17.62 -16.57
N LEU A 230 -4.47 -16.30 -16.75
CA LEU A 230 -5.55 -15.46 -17.23
C LEU A 230 -5.58 -15.43 -18.76
N LYS A 231 -6.64 -16.00 -19.34
CA LYS A 231 -6.92 -15.99 -20.78
C LYS A 231 -7.87 -14.83 -21.12
N MET A 232 -8.06 -14.59 -22.41
CA MET A 232 -8.93 -13.54 -22.93
C MET A 232 -10.37 -13.65 -22.42
N GLU A 233 -10.96 -14.84 -22.41
CA GLU A 233 -12.34 -15.07 -21.97
C GLU A 233 -12.49 -14.76 -20.46
N HIS A 234 -11.46 -15.07 -19.67
CA HIS A 234 -11.44 -14.73 -18.26
C HIS A 234 -11.34 -13.21 -18.05
N LEU A 235 -10.54 -12.52 -18.87
CA LEU A 235 -10.43 -11.06 -18.81
C LEU A 235 -11.75 -10.38 -19.18
N GLU A 236 -12.42 -10.85 -20.23
CA GLU A 236 -13.76 -10.37 -20.63
C GLU A 236 -14.75 -10.50 -19.46
N ILE A 237 -14.83 -11.69 -18.85
CA ILE A 237 -15.69 -11.93 -17.68
C ILE A 237 -15.32 -10.98 -16.52
N LEU A 238 -14.02 -10.77 -16.25
CA LEU A 238 -13.58 -9.89 -15.18
C LEU A 238 -14.05 -8.45 -15.42
N LEU A 239 -13.75 -7.90 -16.59
CA LEU A 239 -14.12 -6.53 -16.96
C LEU A 239 -15.64 -6.34 -17.02
N HIS A 240 -16.39 -7.42 -17.30
CA HIS A 240 -17.85 -7.34 -17.43
C HIS A 240 -18.52 -7.27 -16.06
N ASN A 241 -17.97 -8.01 -15.10
CA ASN A 241 -18.54 -8.13 -13.76
C ASN A 241 -17.98 -7.13 -12.75
N VAL A 242 -16.93 -6.38 -13.11
CA VAL A 242 -16.24 -5.47 -12.20
C VAL A 242 -15.95 -4.16 -12.91
N SER A 243 -16.45 -3.06 -12.34
CA SER A 243 -16.16 -1.71 -12.81
C SER A 243 -14.87 -1.18 -12.15
N PHE A 244 -13.99 -0.57 -12.95
CA PHE A 244 -12.78 0.06 -12.46
C PHE A 244 -12.70 1.53 -12.91
N PRO A 245 -13.51 2.43 -12.30
CA PRO A 245 -13.64 3.81 -12.74
C PRO A 245 -12.35 4.63 -12.58
N GLU A 246 -11.56 4.34 -11.54
CA GLU A 246 -10.32 5.08 -11.21
C GLU A 246 -9.04 4.39 -11.73
N LEU A 247 -9.17 3.30 -12.51
CA LEU A 247 -8.01 2.52 -12.94
C LEU A 247 -7.18 3.28 -13.96
N ARG A 248 -5.90 3.48 -13.61
CA ARG A 248 -4.91 4.19 -14.43
C ARG A 248 -3.92 3.26 -15.11
N SER A 249 -3.66 2.10 -14.51
CA SER A 249 -2.65 1.16 -14.97
C SER A 249 -3.17 -0.28 -14.85
N LEU A 250 -3.18 -1.00 -15.98
CA LEU A 250 -3.55 -2.40 -16.06
C LEU A 250 -2.38 -3.21 -16.62
N ALA A 251 -1.83 -4.14 -15.83
CA ALA A 251 -0.83 -5.09 -16.29
C ALA A 251 -1.44 -6.50 -16.29
N LEU A 252 -1.40 -7.15 -17.44
CA LEU A 252 -1.91 -8.49 -17.65
C LEU A 252 -0.78 -9.52 -17.70
N PRO A 253 -1.04 -10.80 -17.41
CA PRO A 253 0.01 -11.81 -17.44
C PRO A 253 0.42 -12.14 -18.87
N ILE A 254 1.48 -12.93 -18.95
CA ILE A 254 2.05 -13.37 -20.21
C ILE A 254 1.01 -14.15 -21.01
N ARG A 255 0.89 -13.83 -22.31
CA ARG A 255 -0.01 -14.51 -23.26
C ARG A 255 -1.50 -14.47 -22.88
N THR A 256 -1.96 -13.45 -22.16
CA THR A 256 -3.41 -13.20 -22.04
C THR A 256 -4.05 -13.04 -23.43
N PHE A 257 -3.34 -12.39 -24.35
CA PHE A 257 -3.67 -12.34 -25.78
C PHE A 257 -2.71 -13.24 -26.56
N ASP A 258 -3.18 -14.39 -27.05
CA ASP A 258 -2.43 -15.30 -27.91
C ASP A 258 -3.12 -15.49 -29.27
N VAL A 259 -2.75 -14.63 -30.24
CA VAL A 259 -3.30 -14.67 -31.61
C VAL A 259 -2.98 -15.95 -32.37
N THR A 260 -1.95 -16.72 -31.97
CA THR A 260 -1.62 -17.98 -32.68
C THR A 260 -2.71 -19.04 -32.53
N ARG A 261 -3.61 -18.87 -31.56
CA ARG A 261 -4.76 -19.74 -31.28
C ARG A 261 -6.09 -19.03 -31.45
N LEU A 262 -6.12 -17.78 -31.92
CA LEU A 262 -7.38 -17.04 -32.10
C LEU A 262 -8.15 -17.60 -33.30
N THR A 263 -9.18 -18.37 -33.02
CA THR A 263 -10.21 -18.80 -33.98
C THR A 263 -11.08 -17.61 -34.40
N THR A 264 -11.83 -17.76 -35.49
CA THR A 264 -12.84 -16.75 -35.91
C THR A 264 -13.83 -16.39 -34.79
N GLU A 265 -14.06 -17.31 -33.85
CA GLU A 265 -14.96 -17.16 -32.69
C GLU A 265 -14.38 -16.29 -31.57
N SER A 266 -13.06 -16.09 -31.53
CA SER A 266 -12.38 -15.29 -30.50
C SER A 266 -12.21 -13.81 -30.86
N GLU A 267 -12.45 -13.46 -32.13
CA GLU A 267 -12.48 -12.08 -32.61
C GLU A 267 -13.55 -11.19 -31.94
N PRO A 268 -14.80 -11.64 -31.74
CA PRO A 268 -15.80 -10.82 -31.02
C PRO A 268 -15.38 -10.56 -29.58
N VAL A 269 -14.78 -11.52 -28.89
CA VAL A 269 -14.27 -11.36 -27.51
C VAL A 269 -13.20 -10.27 -27.44
N LEU A 270 -12.24 -10.29 -28.38
CA LEU A 270 -11.21 -9.25 -28.45
C LEU A 270 -11.79 -7.86 -28.71
N ALA A 271 -12.76 -7.75 -29.61
CA ALA A 271 -13.44 -6.49 -29.90
C ALA A 271 -14.23 -5.99 -28.69
N HIS A 272 -14.91 -6.88 -27.97
CA HIS A 272 -15.66 -6.53 -26.77
C HIS A 272 -14.73 -6.05 -25.64
N ILE A 273 -13.60 -6.73 -25.41
CA ILE A 273 -12.58 -6.25 -24.47
C ILE A 273 -12.08 -4.87 -24.86
N GLY A 274 -11.79 -4.63 -26.15
CA GLY A 274 -11.39 -3.31 -26.64
C GLY A 274 -12.42 -2.22 -26.31
N GLU A 275 -13.71 -2.50 -26.56
CA GLU A 275 -14.80 -1.60 -26.20
C GLU A 275 -14.90 -1.33 -24.69
N MET A 276 -14.67 -2.35 -23.86
CA MET A 276 -14.70 -2.19 -22.40
C MET A 276 -13.53 -1.36 -21.89
N LEU A 277 -12.34 -1.56 -22.46
CA LEU A 277 -11.16 -0.76 -22.15
C LEU A 277 -11.33 0.69 -22.62
N SER A 278 -11.96 0.94 -23.76
CA SER A 278 -12.20 2.31 -24.25
C SER A 278 -13.16 3.12 -23.37
N ARG A 279 -14.04 2.42 -22.62
CA ARG A 279 -14.89 3.04 -21.59
C ARG A 279 -14.13 3.40 -20.30
N MET A 280 -12.92 2.88 -20.09
CA MET A 280 -12.08 3.21 -18.93
C MET A 280 -11.35 4.55 -19.12
N THR A 281 -12.06 5.65 -18.87
CA THR A 281 -11.56 7.02 -19.16
C THR A 281 -10.29 7.43 -18.41
N GLN A 282 -9.99 6.79 -17.26
CA GLN A 282 -8.79 7.08 -16.47
C GLN A 282 -7.58 6.22 -16.86
N LEU A 283 -7.76 5.22 -17.73
CA LEU A 283 -6.71 4.27 -18.08
C LEU A 283 -5.63 4.94 -18.93
N ARG A 284 -4.38 4.93 -18.44
CA ARG A 284 -3.22 5.58 -19.08
C ARG A 284 -2.15 4.59 -19.50
N GLU A 285 -2.12 3.43 -18.88
CA GLU A 285 -1.09 2.41 -19.10
C GLU A 285 -1.75 1.04 -19.21
N ILE A 286 -1.43 0.33 -20.28
CA ILE A 286 -1.75 -1.09 -20.45
C ILE A 286 -0.44 -1.82 -20.73
N SER A 287 -0.10 -2.78 -19.88
CA SER A 287 1.08 -3.64 -20.04
C SER A 287 0.66 -5.04 -20.45
N LEU A 288 1.11 -5.46 -21.63
CA LEU A 288 0.78 -6.74 -22.28
C LEU A 288 2.07 -7.56 -22.52
N PRO A 289 2.78 -7.98 -21.46
CA PRO A 289 4.06 -8.66 -21.59
C PRO A 289 3.90 -9.93 -22.42
N PHE A 290 4.74 -10.06 -23.46
CA PHE A 290 4.80 -11.23 -24.33
C PHE A 290 3.44 -11.65 -24.94
N SER A 291 2.55 -10.68 -25.16
CA SER A 291 1.30 -10.88 -25.91
C SER A 291 1.57 -10.77 -27.41
N ILE A 292 0.95 -11.65 -28.20
CA ILE A 292 1.06 -11.63 -29.66
C ILE A 292 -0.23 -11.02 -30.19
N LEU A 293 -0.20 -9.79 -30.72
CA LEU A 293 -1.36 -9.04 -31.23
C LEU A 293 -1.25 -8.74 -32.75
N THR A 294 -0.55 -9.59 -33.51
CA THR A 294 -0.22 -9.38 -34.93
C THR A 294 -1.43 -8.95 -35.75
N GLY A 295 -1.39 -7.73 -36.31
CA GLY A 295 -2.46 -7.14 -37.13
C GLY A 295 -3.72 -6.71 -36.38
N ARG A 296 -3.82 -6.93 -35.06
CA ARG A 296 -5.05 -6.72 -34.26
C ARG A 296 -4.92 -5.69 -33.13
N ILE A 297 -3.76 -5.06 -32.95
CA ILE A 297 -3.54 -4.07 -31.88
C ILE A 297 -4.56 -2.92 -31.89
N ARG A 298 -4.97 -2.47 -33.08
CA ARG A 298 -5.96 -1.40 -33.25
C ARG A 298 -7.35 -1.78 -32.76
N ARG A 299 -7.66 -3.08 -32.60
CA ARG A 299 -8.96 -3.52 -32.06
C ARG A 299 -9.03 -3.38 -30.54
N LEU A 300 -7.88 -3.45 -29.87
CA LEU A 300 -7.80 -3.30 -28.42
C LEU A 300 -7.74 -1.83 -27.99
N LEU A 301 -7.19 -0.96 -28.84
CA LEU A 301 -6.92 0.45 -28.53
C LEU A 301 -7.90 1.44 -29.20
N ARG A 302 -9.06 0.96 -29.65
CA ARG A 302 -10.03 1.77 -30.40
C ARG A 302 -11.10 2.37 -29.51
#